data_AF-A0A8J7J3E7-F1
#
_entry.id   AF-A0A8J7J3E7-F1
#
_cell.length_a   1.000
_cell.length_b   1.000
_cell.length_c   1.000
_cell.angle_alpha   90.00
_cell.angle_beta   90.00
_cell.angle_gamma   90.00
#
_symmetry.space_group_name_H-M   'P 1'
#
loop_
_entity.id
_entity.type
_entity.pdbx_description
1 polymer ?
#
loop_
_entity_poly.entity_id
_entity_poly.type
_entity_poly.pdbx_seq_one_letter_code
_entity_poly.pdbx_strand_id
1 'polypeptide(L)'
;MKEDNIDKLFKNLGNNFDIEIPDSNHAQRFLDKLNQTSSPSSRSVFKIPFWKPLIGIAASIVLLTVLAIGIKQTNNSRELADVSPEMANTQNYFTSTIIEEFVKIQEISTPEVQSIVNDAIKQIEILEDNYNGLKNDLINSDNDSRVIHAMINNFQNRIDILKKTLEEIKNVQQLKHASNETHITI
;
A
#
# COMPACT_ATOMS: atom_id res chain seq x y z
N MET A 1 26.77 47.89 -50.40
CA MET A 1 26.00 46.78 -49.79
C MET A 1 26.78 46.31 -48.57
N LYS A 2 26.12 46.14 -47.41
CA LYS A 2 26.76 45.68 -46.17
C LYS A 2 27.05 44.18 -46.31
N GLU A 3 28.28 43.75 -46.04
CA GLU A 3 28.61 42.32 -45.99
C GLU A 3 27.88 41.65 -44.82
N ASP A 4 27.19 40.54 -45.10
CA ASP A 4 26.44 39.78 -44.12
C ASP A 4 27.39 39.08 -43.13
N ASN A 5 26.92 38.90 -41.89
CA ASN A 5 27.75 38.36 -40.80
C ASN A 5 28.32 36.97 -41.11
N ILE A 6 27.65 36.20 -41.96
CA ILE A 6 28.08 34.86 -42.39
C ILE A 6 29.28 34.95 -43.33
N ASP A 7 29.26 35.87 -44.31
CA ASP A 7 30.38 36.05 -45.24
C ASP A 7 31.66 36.50 -44.50
N LYS A 8 31.49 37.34 -43.47
CA LYS A 8 32.59 37.74 -42.59
C LYS A 8 33.15 36.57 -41.78
N LEU A 9 32.29 35.70 -41.25
CA LEU A 9 32.71 34.51 -40.54
C LEU A 9 33.51 33.58 -41.46
N PHE A 10 32.99 33.23 -42.62
CA PHE A 10 33.69 32.32 -43.55
C PHE A 10 35.00 32.90 -44.09
N LYS A 11 35.07 34.21 -44.37
CA LYS A 11 36.34 34.87 -44.73
C LYS A 11 37.37 34.83 -43.60
N ASN A 12 36.94 35.03 -42.34
CA ASN A 12 37.84 34.97 -41.17
C ASN A 12 38.29 33.55 -40.86
N LEU A 13 37.42 32.57 -41.09
CA LEU A 13 37.71 31.15 -40.87
C LEU A 13 38.58 30.54 -41.98
N GLY A 14 38.64 31.18 -43.16
CA GLY A 14 39.64 30.92 -44.20
C GLY A 14 39.74 29.46 -44.67
N ASN A 15 40.86 29.09 -45.30
CA ASN A 15 41.16 27.72 -45.75
C ASN A 15 41.38 26.72 -44.58
N ASN A 16 41.03 27.09 -43.34
CA ASN A 16 41.23 26.26 -42.15
C ASN A 16 40.14 25.20 -41.96
N PHE A 17 39.30 24.94 -42.97
CA PHE A 17 38.35 23.84 -42.93
C PHE A 17 38.88 22.57 -43.62
N ASP A 18 39.87 22.71 -44.50
CA ASP A 18 40.40 21.62 -45.31
C ASP A 18 41.77 21.16 -44.77
N ILE A 19 41.85 21.01 -43.43
CA ILE A 19 43.10 20.69 -42.72
C ILE A 19 43.35 19.18 -42.70
N GLU A 20 42.29 18.38 -42.70
CA GLU A 20 42.37 16.95 -42.41
C GLU A 20 41.65 16.14 -43.49
N ILE A 21 42.39 15.19 -44.06
CA ILE A 21 41.84 14.20 -44.99
C ILE A 21 41.47 12.98 -44.16
N PRO A 22 40.29 12.37 -44.36
CA PRO A 22 39.92 11.18 -43.61
C PRO A 22 40.92 10.05 -43.85
N ASP A 23 41.11 9.20 -42.84
CA ASP A 23 41.96 8.01 -42.94
C ASP A 23 41.63 7.19 -44.20
N SER A 24 42.64 6.54 -44.79
CA SER A 24 42.51 5.74 -46.00
C SER A 24 41.44 4.64 -45.91
N ASN A 25 41.12 4.19 -44.69
CA ASN A 25 40.11 3.18 -44.39
C ASN A 25 38.69 3.76 -44.14
N HIS A 26 38.48 5.07 -44.32
CA HIS A 26 37.19 5.71 -44.08
C HIS A 26 36.07 5.16 -44.97
N ALA A 27 36.34 4.98 -46.27
CA ALA A 27 35.35 4.46 -47.22
C ALA A 27 34.90 3.03 -46.87
N GLN A 28 35.84 2.18 -46.42
CA GLN A 28 35.54 0.81 -46.04
C GLN A 28 34.73 0.78 -44.74
N ARG A 29 35.10 1.57 -43.73
CA ARG A 29 34.32 1.73 -42.49
C ARG A 29 32.91 2.25 -42.75
N PHE A 30 32.76 3.14 -43.73
CA PHE A 30 31.45 3.63 -44.15
C PHE A 30 30.61 2.52 -44.78
N LEU A 31 31.19 1.75 -45.70
CA LEU A 31 30.55 0.57 -46.32
C LEU A 31 30.16 -0.50 -45.29
N ASP A 32 31.04 -0.80 -44.34
CA ASP A 32 30.77 -1.76 -43.27
C ASP A 32 29.60 -1.31 -42.39
N LYS A 33 29.51 0.00 -42.09
CA LYS A 33 28.41 0.58 -41.32
C LYS A 33 27.10 0.61 -42.12
N LEU A 34 27.16 0.88 -43.43
CA LEU A 34 26.01 0.82 -44.32
C LEU A 34 25.45 -0.60 -44.42
N ASN A 35 26.34 -1.59 -44.57
CA ASN A 35 25.97 -3.01 -44.66
C ASN A 35 25.50 -3.60 -43.32
N GLN A 36 25.93 -3.04 -42.18
CA GLN A 36 25.38 -3.40 -40.87
C GLN A 36 23.91 -2.96 -40.68
N THR A 37 23.45 -1.94 -41.39
CA THR A 37 22.04 -1.52 -41.32
C THR A 37 21.09 -2.35 -42.19
N SER A 38 21.63 -3.20 -43.07
CA SER A 38 20.87 -3.99 -44.04
C SER A 38 20.91 -5.52 -43.83
N SER A 39 21.62 -6.01 -42.81
CA SER A 39 21.43 -7.38 -42.31
C SER A 39 20.51 -7.35 -41.09
N PRO A 40 19.41 -8.12 -41.06
CA PRO A 40 18.66 -8.31 -39.83
C PRO A 40 19.61 -9.06 -38.89
N SER A 41 20.17 -8.34 -37.91
CA SER A 41 20.78 -8.97 -36.77
C SER A 41 19.73 -9.94 -36.23
N SER A 42 20.03 -11.23 -36.33
CA SER A 42 19.33 -12.29 -35.62
C SER A 42 19.48 -11.99 -34.13
N ARG A 43 18.67 -11.06 -33.63
CA ARG A 43 18.31 -11.03 -32.22
C ARG A 43 17.67 -12.37 -31.98
N SER A 44 18.26 -13.15 -31.08
CA SER A 44 17.54 -14.20 -30.39
C SER A 44 16.25 -13.57 -29.88
N VAL A 45 15.17 -13.80 -30.61
CA VAL A 45 13.84 -13.39 -30.18
C VAL A 45 13.55 -14.35 -29.05
N PHE A 46 13.73 -13.88 -27.81
CA PHE A 46 13.13 -14.55 -26.68
C PHE A 46 11.66 -14.75 -27.02
N LYS A 47 11.28 -16.01 -27.27
CA LYS A 47 9.89 -16.38 -27.48
C LYS A 47 9.17 -16.20 -26.15
N ILE A 48 8.67 -15.00 -25.89
CA ILE A 48 7.76 -14.76 -24.78
C ILE A 48 6.47 -15.48 -25.15
N PRO A 49 5.98 -16.44 -24.34
CA PRO A 49 4.72 -17.12 -24.62
C PRO A 49 3.58 -16.09 -24.63
N PHE A 50 2.72 -16.19 -25.64
CA PHE A 50 1.65 -15.26 -26.02
C PHE A 50 0.49 -15.14 -25.01
N TRP A 51 0.72 -15.50 -23.75
CA TRP A 51 -0.27 -15.41 -22.65
C TRP A 51 -0.07 -14.17 -21.77
N LYS A 52 0.83 -13.25 -22.15
CA LYS A 52 1.23 -12.12 -21.31
C LYS A 52 0.93 -10.68 -21.81
N PRO A 53 0.07 -10.39 -22.81
CA PRO A 53 -0.38 -9.01 -22.99
C PRO A 53 -1.66 -8.66 -22.20
N LEU A 54 -2.35 -9.62 -21.57
CA LEU A 54 -3.54 -9.34 -20.76
C LEU A 54 -3.22 -8.92 -19.30
N ILE A 55 -2.04 -9.29 -18.79
CA ILE A 55 -1.64 -8.94 -17.41
C ILE A 55 -1.43 -7.43 -17.28
N GLY A 56 -0.86 -6.75 -18.28
CA GLY A 56 -0.67 -5.30 -18.24
C GLY A 56 -1.98 -4.52 -18.26
N ILE A 57 -2.96 -4.98 -19.06
CA ILE A 57 -4.28 -4.33 -19.15
C ILE A 57 -5.08 -4.60 -17.87
N ALA A 58 -5.17 -5.85 -17.42
CA ALA A 58 -5.84 -6.18 -16.17
C ALA A 58 -5.20 -5.48 -14.97
N ALA A 59 -3.87 -5.43 -14.87
CA ALA A 59 -3.17 -4.69 -13.81
C ALA A 59 -3.43 -3.18 -13.90
N SER A 60 -3.52 -2.60 -15.09
CA SER A 60 -3.86 -1.18 -15.25
C SER A 60 -5.30 -0.87 -14.85
N ILE A 61 -6.25 -1.77 -15.16
CA ILE A 61 -7.65 -1.63 -14.75
C ILE A 61 -7.77 -1.82 -13.24
N VAL A 62 -7.13 -2.85 -12.67
CA VAL A 62 -7.08 -3.06 -11.21
C VAL A 62 -6.43 -1.87 -10.53
N LEU A 63 -5.28 -1.39 -11.01
CA LEU A 63 -4.60 -0.21 -10.48
C LEU A 63 -5.51 1.03 -10.56
N LEU A 64 -6.15 1.29 -11.71
CA LEU A 64 -7.06 2.42 -11.87
C LEU A 64 -8.31 2.29 -11.01
N THR A 65 -8.84 1.08 -10.78
CA THR A 65 -9.95 0.85 -9.86
C THR A 65 -9.53 1.06 -8.40
N VAL A 66 -8.36 0.57 -7.99
CA VAL A 66 -7.81 0.78 -6.65
C VAL A 66 -7.49 2.26 -6.42
N LEU A 67 -6.92 2.96 -7.41
CA LEU A 67 -6.69 4.39 -7.35
C LEU A 67 -8.00 5.17 -7.32
N ALA A 68 -9.00 4.80 -8.12
CA ALA A 68 -10.30 5.46 -8.16
C ALA A 68 -11.08 5.27 -6.85
N ILE A 69 -11.01 4.09 -6.23
CA ILE A 69 -11.54 3.84 -4.88
C ILE A 69 -10.78 4.68 -3.84
N GLY A 70 -9.44 4.72 -3.92
CA GLY A 70 -8.60 5.50 -3.01
C GLY A 70 -8.79 7.03 -3.12
N ILE A 71 -9.06 7.55 -4.33
CA ILE A 71 -9.32 8.98 -4.56
C ILE A 71 -10.76 9.37 -4.16
N LYS A 72 -11.73 8.45 -4.22
CA LYS A 72 -13.09 8.68 -3.73
C LYS A 72 -13.19 8.78 -2.20
N GLN A 73 -12.10 8.50 -1.49
CA GLN A 73 -12.03 8.60 -0.04
C GLN A 73 -11.49 9.96 0.39
N THR A 74 -12.06 11.04 -0.14
CA THR A 74 -12.00 12.35 0.54
C THR A 74 -12.92 12.26 1.74
N ASN A 75 -12.41 11.62 2.80
CA ASN A 75 -13.06 11.51 4.08
C ASN A 75 -13.19 12.90 4.69
N ASN A 76 -14.27 13.61 4.38
CA ASN A 76 -14.90 14.51 5.34
C ASN A 76 -15.52 13.65 6.47
N SER A 77 -14.76 12.72 7.05
CA SER A 77 -15.26 11.83 8.08
C SER A 77 -14.91 12.45 9.41
N ARG A 78 -15.90 13.04 10.07
CA ARG A 78 -15.74 13.55 11.43
C ARG A 78 -15.56 12.37 12.38
N GLU A 79 -14.57 12.47 13.25
CA GLU A 79 -14.28 11.49 14.29
C GLU A 79 -14.73 12.00 15.66
N LEU A 80 -14.72 11.11 16.65
CA LEU A 80 -14.97 11.49 18.02
C LEU A 80 -13.96 12.56 18.46
N ALA A 81 -12.70 12.45 18.01
CA ALA A 81 -11.66 13.42 18.27
C ALA A 81 -11.95 14.85 17.77
N ASP A 82 -12.81 15.01 16.76
CA ASP A 82 -13.13 16.31 16.18
C ASP A 82 -14.21 17.08 16.97
N VAL A 83 -14.86 16.43 17.96
CA VAL A 83 -15.93 17.04 18.76
C VAL A 83 -15.38 18.01 19.80
N SER A 84 -14.35 17.60 20.54
CA SER A 84 -13.70 18.42 21.56
C SER A 84 -12.32 17.86 21.94
N PRO A 85 -11.45 18.64 22.60
CA PRO A 85 -10.16 18.15 23.12
C PRO A 85 -10.32 16.95 24.07
N GLU A 86 -11.35 16.94 24.89
CA GLU A 86 -11.66 15.83 25.81
C GLU A 86 -12.06 14.56 25.04
N MET A 87 -12.81 14.71 23.94
CA MET A 87 -13.19 13.59 23.08
C MET A 87 -12.01 13.07 22.25
N ALA A 88 -11.06 13.93 21.87
CA ALA A 88 -9.79 13.50 21.29
C ALA A 88 -8.98 12.66 22.27
N ASN A 89 -8.86 13.10 23.52
CA ASN A 89 -8.22 12.31 24.58
C ASN A 89 -8.92 10.97 24.80
N THR A 90 -10.25 10.96 24.75
CA THR A 90 -11.07 9.75 24.90
C THR A 90 -10.80 8.75 23.77
N GLN A 91 -10.83 9.20 22.52
CA GLN A 91 -10.50 8.36 21.36
C GLN A 91 -9.07 7.80 21.46
N ASN A 92 -8.10 8.64 21.82
CA ASN A 92 -6.71 8.22 21.98
C ASN A 92 -6.53 7.17 23.07
N TYR A 93 -7.18 7.37 24.23
CA TYR A 93 -7.17 6.42 25.33
C TYR A 93 -7.68 5.04 24.88
N PHE A 94 -8.90 4.99 24.33
CA PHE A 94 -9.51 3.73 23.92
C PHE A 94 -8.76 3.04 22.79
N THR A 95 -8.28 3.80 21.79
CA THR A 95 -7.48 3.23 20.69
C THR A 95 -6.19 2.62 21.22
N SER A 96 -5.52 3.28 22.16
CA SER A 96 -4.31 2.75 22.81
C SER A 96 -4.61 1.47 23.60
N THR A 97 -5.71 1.44 24.35
CA THR A 97 -6.14 0.24 25.08
C THR A 97 -6.48 -0.93 24.15
N ILE A 98 -7.16 -0.67 23.03
CA ILE A 98 -7.46 -1.69 22.02
C ILE A 98 -6.17 -2.29 21.46
N ILE A 99 -5.19 -1.45 21.13
CA ILE A 99 -3.88 -1.90 20.63
C ILE A 99 -3.18 -2.76 21.70
N GLU A 100 -3.16 -2.31 22.95
CA GLU A 100 -2.54 -3.04 24.06
C GLU A 100 -3.16 -4.43 24.25
N GLU A 101 -4.49 -4.52 24.29
CA GLU A 101 -5.20 -5.80 24.45
C GLU A 101 -4.98 -6.72 23.24
N PHE A 102 -4.96 -6.16 22.02
CA PHE A 102 -4.68 -6.93 20.82
C PHE A 102 -3.25 -7.48 20.80
N VAL A 103 -2.25 -6.71 21.26
CA VAL A 103 -0.86 -7.19 21.41
C VAL A 103 -0.79 -8.35 22.39
N LYS A 104 -1.46 -8.26 23.55
CA LYS A 104 -1.52 -9.37 24.53
C LYS A 104 -2.04 -10.66 23.90
N ILE A 105 -3.09 -10.57 23.07
CA ILE A 105 -3.63 -11.74 22.34
C ILE A 105 -2.59 -12.30 21.38
N GLN A 106 -1.94 -11.45 20.58
CA GLN A 106 -0.93 -11.91 19.61
C GLN A 106 0.24 -12.63 20.28
N GLU A 107 0.72 -12.14 21.42
CA GLU A 107 1.84 -12.74 22.16
C GLU A 107 1.55 -14.17 22.63
N ILE A 108 0.29 -14.47 22.95
CA ILE A 108 -0.11 -15.80 23.45
C ILE A 108 -0.86 -16.65 22.41
N SER A 109 -1.01 -16.14 21.19
CA SER A 109 -1.73 -16.82 20.12
C SER A 109 -0.95 -18.03 19.59
N THR A 110 -1.63 -19.17 19.49
CA THR A 110 -1.09 -20.42 18.95
C THR A 110 -2.05 -20.98 17.90
N PRO A 111 -1.61 -21.91 17.02
CA PRO A 111 -2.51 -22.52 16.02
C PRO A 111 -3.76 -23.17 16.62
N GLU A 112 -3.68 -23.64 17.86
CA GLU A 112 -4.77 -24.29 18.60
C GLU A 112 -5.92 -23.32 18.94
N VAL A 113 -5.60 -22.06 19.25
CA VAL A 113 -6.60 -21.03 19.59
C VAL A 113 -6.95 -20.12 18.42
N GLN A 114 -6.44 -20.41 17.22
CA GLN A 114 -6.63 -19.57 16.04
C GLN A 114 -8.10 -19.33 15.70
N SER A 115 -8.97 -20.33 15.94
CA SER A 115 -10.41 -20.17 15.71
C SER A 115 -11.03 -19.09 16.62
N ILE A 116 -10.61 -19.04 17.89
CA ILE A 116 -11.08 -18.06 18.88
C ILE A 116 -10.63 -16.66 18.45
N VAL A 117 -9.35 -16.52 18.06
CA VAL A 117 -8.77 -15.27 17.57
C VAL A 117 -9.50 -14.78 16.32
N ASN A 118 -9.75 -15.67 15.35
CA ASN A 118 -10.44 -15.31 14.10
C ASN A 118 -11.87 -14.84 14.35
N ASP A 119 -12.59 -15.46 15.28
CA ASP A 119 -13.96 -15.03 15.61
C ASP A 119 -13.99 -13.71 16.37
N ALA A 120 -12.98 -13.42 17.20
CA ALA A 120 -12.81 -12.10 17.79
C ALA A 120 -12.56 -11.03 16.72
N ILE A 121 -11.67 -11.30 15.76
CA ILE A 121 -11.38 -10.38 14.64
C ILE A 121 -12.66 -10.04 13.87
N LYS A 122 -13.47 -11.04 13.48
CA LYS A 122 -14.74 -10.79 12.78
C LYS A 122 -15.69 -9.89 13.57
N GLN A 123 -15.78 -10.08 14.89
CA GLN A 123 -16.63 -9.23 15.74
C GLN A 123 -16.10 -7.79 15.82
N ILE A 124 -14.77 -7.62 15.87
CA ILE A 124 -14.13 -6.31 15.82
C ILE A 124 -14.38 -5.62 14.47
N GLU A 125 -14.32 -6.34 13.35
CA GLU A 125 -14.62 -5.81 12.02
C GLU A 125 -16.06 -5.28 11.94
N ILE A 126 -17.05 -6.02 12.47
CA ILE A 126 -18.45 -5.57 12.55
C ILE A 126 -18.56 -4.27 13.36
N LEU A 127 -17.84 -4.17 14.49
CA LEU A 127 -17.85 -2.96 15.31
C LEU A 127 -17.15 -1.78 14.60
N GLU A 128 -16.08 -2.02 13.86
CA GLU A 128 -15.41 -0.99 13.06
C GLU A 128 -16.34 -0.44 11.97
N ASP A 129 -17.07 -1.31 11.27
CA ASP A 129 -18.07 -0.90 10.28
C ASP A 129 -19.20 -0.09 10.92
N ASN A 130 -19.68 -0.49 12.09
CA ASN A 130 -20.65 0.27 12.86
C ASN A 130 -20.10 1.66 13.26
N TYR A 131 -18.83 1.73 13.67
CA TYR A 131 -18.18 3.00 14.01
C TYR A 131 -18.09 3.93 12.79
N ASN A 132 -17.77 3.39 11.62
CA ASN A 132 -17.78 4.14 10.36
C ASN A 132 -19.17 4.69 10.02
N GLY A 133 -20.24 3.95 10.31
CA GLY A 133 -21.62 4.46 10.26
C GLY A 133 -21.84 5.64 11.20
N LEU A 134 -21.42 5.50 12.46
CA LEU A 134 -21.56 6.54 13.48
C LEU A 134 -20.79 7.83 13.14
N LYS A 135 -19.63 7.74 12.46
CA LYS A 135 -18.90 8.91 11.95
C LYS A 135 -19.77 9.75 11.00
N ASN A 136 -20.58 9.12 10.16
CA ASN A 136 -21.51 9.84 9.27
C ASN A 136 -22.68 10.43 10.06
N ASP A 137 -23.25 9.67 11.01
CA ASP A 137 -24.35 10.14 11.85
C ASP A 137 -23.93 11.35 12.69
N LEU A 138 -22.68 11.39 13.16
CA LEU A 138 -22.13 12.49 13.94
C LEU A 138 -22.11 13.81 13.16
N ILE A 139 -21.81 13.75 11.86
CA ILE A 139 -21.88 14.90 10.95
C ILE A 139 -23.33 15.32 10.75
N ASN A 140 -24.20 14.36 10.42
CA ASN A 140 -25.60 14.62 10.06
C ASN A 140 -26.45 15.12 11.23
N SER A 141 -26.05 14.79 12.45
CA SER A 141 -26.76 15.13 13.69
C SER A 141 -26.19 16.36 14.42
N ASP A 142 -25.18 17.03 13.83
CA ASP A 142 -24.46 18.15 14.46
C ASP A 142 -23.91 17.81 15.86
N ASN A 143 -23.16 16.71 15.94
CA ASN A 143 -22.53 16.20 17.16
C ASN A 143 -23.53 15.82 18.28
N ASP A 144 -24.64 15.16 17.93
CA ASP A 144 -25.62 14.67 18.91
C ASP A 144 -24.95 13.77 19.96
N SER A 145 -25.22 14.06 21.24
CA SER A 145 -24.63 13.35 22.38
C SER A 145 -24.96 11.85 22.41
N ARG A 146 -26.07 11.43 21.79
CA ARG A 146 -26.44 10.02 21.64
C ARG A 146 -25.53 9.30 20.65
N VAL A 147 -25.13 9.98 19.57
CA VAL A 147 -24.18 9.44 18.60
C VAL A 147 -22.79 9.35 19.23
N ILE A 148 -22.37 10.40 19.95
CA ILE A 148 -21.13 10.41 20.74
C ILE A 148 -21.12 9.23 21.73
N HIS A 149 -22.21 9.01 22.46
CA HIS A 149 -22.33 7.89 23.38
C HIS A 149 -22.23 6.54 22.67
N ALA A 150 -22.87 6.38 21.51
CA ALA A 150 -22.77 5.18 20.70
C ALA A 150 -21.34 4.93 20.20
N MET A 151 -20.60 5.97 19.83
CA MET A 151 -19.19 5.88 19.42
C MET A 151 -18.30 5.42 20.57
N ILE A 152 -18.51 5.97 21.78
CA ILE A 152 -17.80 5.54 22.99
C ILE A 152 -18.13 4.08 23.33
N ASN A 153 -19.41 3.70 23.29
CA ASN A 153 -19.83 2.33 23.56
C ASN A 153 -19.23 1.35 22.53
N ASN A 154 -19.06 1.77 21.28
CA ASN A 154 -18.40 0.95 20.27
C ASN A 154 -16.95 0.62 20.67
N PHE A 155 -16.18 1.62 21.10
CA PHE A 155 -14.83 1.41 21.63
C PHE A 155 -14.81 0.47 22.83
N GLN A 156 -15.73 0.64 23.77
CA GLN A 156 -15.86 -0.22 24.95
C GLN A 156 -16.15 -1.67 24.55
N ASN A 157 -17.10 -1.90 23.65
CA ASN A 157 -17.45 -3.23 23.16
C ASN A 157 -16.24 -3.94 22.51
N ARG A 158 -15.42 -3.19 21.76
CA ARG A 158 -14.19 -3.75 21.15
C ARG A 158 -13.21 -4.21 22.23
N ILE A 159 -13.02 -3.42 23.27
CA ILE A 159 -12.16 -3.77 24.40
C ILE A 159 -12.70 -5.01 25.12
N ASP A 160 -14.01 -5.08 25.34
CA ASP A 160 -14.65 -6.21 26.01
C ASP A 160 -14.48 -7.52 25.22
N ILE A 161 -14.63 -7.47 23.90
CA ILE A 161 -14.35 -8.62 23.02
C ILE A 161 -12.90 -9.06 23.17
N LEU A 162 -11.93 -8.14 23.11
CA LEU A 162 -10.51 -8.47 23.23
C LEU A 162 -10.18 -9.07 24.60
N LYS A 163 -10.68 -8.48 25.69
CA LYS A 163 -10.48 -9.03 27.04
C LYS A 163 -11.05 -10.42 27.21
N LYS A 164 -12.28 -10.64 26.72
CA LYS A 164 -12.92 -11.96 26.76
C LYS A 164 -12.13 -12.98 25.94
N THR A 165 -11.68 -12.60 24.76
CA THR A 165 -10.84 -13.44 23.89
C THR A 165 -9.54 -13.83 24.60
N LEU A 166 -8.87 -12.87 25.23
CA LEU A 166 -7.65 -13.11 26.00
C LEU A 166 -7.88 -14.10 27.15
N GLU A 167 -9.00 -13.99 27.85
CA GLU A 167 -9.40 -14.90 28.93
C GLU A 167 -9.68 -16.31 28.39
N GLU A 168 -10.42 -16.44 27.29
CA GLU A 168 -10.72 -17.73 26.65
C GLU A 168 -9.43 -18.45 26.22
N ILE A 169 -8.47 -17.74 25.62
CA ILE A 169 -7.18 -18.30 25.23
C ILE A 169 -6.42 -18.83 26.46
N LYS A 170 -6.36 -18.04 27.54
CA LYS A 170 -5.69 -18.46 28.79
C LYS A 170 -6.34 -19.71 29.38
N ASN A 171 -7.68 -19.80 29.36
CA ASN A 171 -8.41 -20.96 29.86
C ASN A 171 -8.09 -22.22 29.05
N VAL A 172 -8.04 -22.14 27.71
CA VAL A 172 -7.66 -23.26 26.84
C VAL A 172 -6.23 -23.74 27.15
N GLN A 173 -5.29 -22.80 27.30
CA GLN A 173 -3.90 -23.14 27.64
C GLN A 173 -3.79 -23.83 29.00
N GLN A 174 -4.48 -23.34 30.03
CA GLN A 174 -4.48 -23.94 31.36
C GLN A 174 -5.02 -25.38 31.36
N LEU A 175 -6.13 -25.64 30.65
CA LEU A 175 -6.71 -26.98 30.55
C LEU A 175 -5.75 -27.99 29.89
N LYS A 176 -4.96 -27.54 28.90
CA LYS A 176 -3.95 -28.37 28.25
C LYS A 176 -2.79 -28.71 29.18
N HIS A 177 -2.30 -27.73 29.96
CA HIS A 177 -1.24 -27.98 30.94
C HIS A 177 -1.68 -29.01 31.98
N ALA A 178 -2.88 -28.88 32.53
CA ALA A 178 -3.44 -29.84 33.48
C ALA A 178 -3.58 -31.26 32.87
N SER A 179 -4.02 -31.35 31.61
CA SER A 179 -4.16 -32.65 30.91
C SER A 179 -2.81 -33.33 30.67
N ASN A 180 -1.78 -32.56 30.32
CA ASN A 180 -0.45 -33.10 30.07
C ASN A 180 0.19 -33.66 31.35
N GLU A 181 0.04 -33.01 32.51
CA GLU A 181 0.59 -33.52 33.79
C GLU A 181 -0.02 -34.86 34.23
N THR A 182 -1.31 -35.09 33.92
CA THR A 182 -1.96 -36.39 34.21
C THR A 182 -1.45 -37.53 33.33
N HIS A 183 -0.94 -37.24 32.13
CA HIS A 183 -0.50 -38.25 31.17
C HIS A 183 0.98 -38.66 31.33
N ILE A 184 1.77 -37.91 32.10
CA ILE A 184 3.19 -38.24 32.41
C ILE A 184 3.33 -39.05 33.70
N THR A 185 2.25 -39.23 34.47
CA THR A 185 2.26 -39.90 35.78
C THR A 185 1.60 -41.29 35.76
N ILE A 186 1.69 -42.01 34.64
CA ILE A 186 1.17 -43.39 34.49
C ILE A 186 2.28 -44.33 34.01
#